data_AF-A0A672QHU3-F1
#
_entry.id   AF-A0A672QHU3-F1
#
_cell.length_a   1.000
_cell.length_b   1.000
_cell.length_c   1.000
_cell.angle_alpha   90.00
_cell.angle_beta   90.00
_cell.angle_gamma   90.00
#
_symmetry.space_group_name_H-M   'P 1'
#
loop_
_entity.id
_entity.type
_entity.pdbx_description
1 polymer ?
#
loop_
_entity_poly.entity_id
_entity_poly.type
_entity_poly.pdbx_seq_one_letter_code
_entity_poly.pdbx_strand_id
1 'polypeptide(L)'
;MGCVQCKDKEAAKLTEDRDTSLSQSGVGYRYGVDPTPQHYPSFSAVTGVTAIPNYNNFHGAGVTQGVTVFGGINTSTQQGTLRTRGGTGVTLFVALYDYEARTEDDLSFSKGEKFQIINSTEGDWWDARSLTTGGTGYIPSNYVAPVDSIQAEDLLHLSFCWIFTTVLLEPSGTSAFSLSIRDWDDVKGDHVKHYKIRKLDSGGYYITTRAQFETLQQLVQHYTESADGLCFNLTGVCMVYIPDTVGLSYDSWEIARESLMLDRKLGAGCFAEVWCGTWNGNTKVAVKTLKPGTMSPESFLEEAQIMKKLRHDKLVQLYAVVSEEPIYIVTEYMGKGSLLDFLKDGEGRALKLPNIVDMAAQVAAGMAYIERMNYIHRDLRSANILVGDNLVCKIADFGLARLIEDNEYTARQGAKFPIKWTAPEAALYGKFTIKSDVWSFGILLTELVTKGRVPYPGMNNREVLEQVERGYRMPSPQDCPSSLHELMVQCWKKDAEERPTFEYLQAFLEDYFTATEPQYQPGDNL
;
A
#
# COMPACT_ATOMS: atom_id res chain seq x y z
N MET A 1 0.65 13.31 6.58
CA MET A 1 2.01 13.19 6.01
C MET A 1 3.02 13.43 7.11
N GLY A 2 4.02 12.56 7.23
CA GLY A 2 5.08 12.72 8.21
C GLY A 2 5.82 14.03 7.99
N CYS A 3 5.97 14.81 9.05
CA CYS A 3 6.79 16.01 9.04
C CYS A 3 7.83 15.83 10.13
N VAL A 4 9.11 15.77 9.75
CA VAL A 4 10.21 15.80 10.72
C VAL A 4 10.09 17.10 11.51
N GLN A 5 9.76 17.01 12.80
CA GLN A 5 9.75 18.15 13.69
C GLN A 5 11.19 18.68 13.85
N CYS A 6 11.43 19.89 13.40
CA CYS A 6 12.63 20.64 13.74
C CYS A 6 12.43 21.22 15.16
N LYS A 7 13.34 20.92 16.12
CA LYS A 7 13.32 21.54 17.45
C LYS A 7 13.59 23.04 17.33
N ASP A 8 12.66 23.88 17.80
CA ASP A 8 12.91 25.30 17.97
C ASP A 8 14.01 25.49 19.02
N LYS A 9 15.13 26.10 18.64
CA LYS A 9 16.07 26.70 19.59
C LYS A 9 15.62 28.13 19.82
N GLU A 10 15.11 28.42 21.01
CA GLU A 10 14.97 29.81 21.48
C GLU A 10 16.33 30.50 21.41
N ALA A 11 16.42 31.55 20.59
CA ALA A 11 17.59 32.42 20.52
C ALA A 11 17.53 33.42 21.68
N ALA A 12 18.19 33.08 22.79
CA ALA A 12 18.52 34.07 23.82
C ALA A 12 19.64 34.99 23.29
N LYS A 13 19.29 36.25 23.02
CA LYS A 13 20.23 37.36 22.82
C LYS A 13 21.12 37.50 24.05
N LEU A 14 22.44 37.40 23.88
CA LEU A 14 23.41 38.06 24.73
C LEU A 14 24.42 38.79 23.84
N THR A 15 24.38 40.10 23.95
CA THR A 15 25.37 41.07 23.48
C THR A 15 26.65 40.92 24.29
N GLU A 16 27.81 40.86 23.64
CA GLU A 16 29.01 41.55 24.11
C GLU A 16 30.07 41.64 23.01
N ASP A 17 30.52 42.87 22.77
CA ASP A 17 31.64 43.24 21.91
C ASP A 17 32.96 42.66 22.42
N ARG A 18 33.86 42.25 21.50
CA ARG A 18 35.28 42.65 21.53
C ARG A 18 36.04 42.21 20.28
N ASP A 19 36.63 43.21 19.64
CA ASP A 19 37.72 43.11 18.67
C ASP A 19 38.91 42.31 19.22
N THR A 20 39.52 41.46 18.38
CA THR A 20 40.97 41.55 18.11
C THR A 20 41.36 40.71 16.89
N SER A 21 42.14 41.37 16.03
CA SER A 21 42.85 40.83 14.88
C SER A 21 43.92 39.80 15.28
N LEU A 22 44.22 38.86 14.38
CA LEU A 22 45.59 38.56 13.93
C LEU A 22 45.60 37.54 12.77
N SER A 23 46.50 37.84 11.85
CA SER A 23 46.84 37.17 10.61
C SER A 23 47.55 35.83 10.80
N GLN A 24 47.43 34.91 9.84
CA GLN A 24 48.59 34.48 9.03
C GLN A 24 48.22 33.51 7.89
N SER A 25 48.92 33.79 6.80
CA SER A 25 49.08 33.15 5.49
C SER A 25 49.63 31.72 5.48
N GLY A 26 49.31 30.97 4.42
CA GLY A 26 50.08 29.78 4.02
C GLY A 26 49.54 29.10 2.75
N VAL A 27 50.01 29.57 1.58
CA VAL A 27 49.82 28.96 0.25
C VAL A 27 51.01 28.03 -0.05
N GLY A 28 50.80 26.89 -0.74
CA GLY A 28 51.87 26.33 -1.58
C GLY A 28 51.90 24.81 -1.83
N TYR A 29 51.30 24.40 -2.95
CA TYR A 29 51.50 23.22 -3.81
C TYR A 29 52.80 22.40 -3.73
N ARG A 30 52.70 21.07 -3.98
CA ARG A 30 53.43 20.37 -5.08
C ARG A 30 53.02 18.89 -5.32
N TYR A 31 53.12 18.55 -6.61
CA TYR A 31 52.85 17.32 -7.38
C TYR A 31 53.36 15.96 -6.89
N GLY A 32 52.66 14.89 -7.32
CA GLY A 32 53.20 13.54 -7.54
C GLY A 32 52.27 12.71 -8.44
N VAL A 33 52.84 12.11 -9.49
CA VAL A 33 52.21 11.51 -10.69
C VAL A 33 52.13 9.97 -10.59
N ASP A 34 51.16 9.39 -11.30
CA ASP A 34 50.90 7.96 -11.57
C ASP A 34 52.13 7.07 -11.85
N PRO A 35 51.92 5.74 -11.73
CA PRO A 35 52.18 4.91 -12.90
C PRO A 35 51.08 3.86 -13.18
N THR A 36 50.61 3.80 -14.43
CA THR A 36 50.25 2.56 -15.15
C THR A 36 51.55 1.81 -15.53
N PRO A 37 51.60 0.49 -15.86
CA PRO A 37 50.67 -0.23 -16.76
C PRO A 37 50.46 -1.73 -16.45
N GLN A 38 49.50 -2.39 -17.15
CA GLN A 38 49.75 -3.56 -18.02
C GLN A 38 48.48 -4.36 -18.34
N HIS A 39 48.49 -4.89 -19.57
CA HIS A 39 47.41 -5.50 -20.33
C HIS A 39 47.76 -6.99 -20.60
N TYR A 40 46.71 -7.81 -20.80
CA TYR A 40 46.61 -9.16 -21.42
C TYR A 40 46.58 -10.41 -20.50
N PRO A 41 45.96 -11.55 -20.93
CA PRO A 41 45.06 -11.80 -22.07
C PRO A 41 43.77 -12.62 -21.74
N SER A 42 42.86 -12.65 -22.73
CA SER A 42 41.73 -13.58 -22.87
C SER A 42 42.08 -15.06 -22.73
N PHE A 43 41.14 -15.82 -22.14
CA PHE A 43 40.96 -17.25 -22.42
C PHE A 43 39.47 -17.54 -22.64
N SER A 44 39.17 -18.09 -23.81
CA SER A 44 37.90 -18.72 -24.18
C SER A 44 38.01 -20.24 -23.97
N ALA A 45 36.96 -20.86 -23.43
CA ALA A 45 36.30 -22.06 -23.97
C ALA A 45 35.65 -23.02 -22.92
N VAL A 46 34.31 -23.01 -22.93
CA VAL A 46 33.40 -24.18 -23.12
C VAL A 46 32.87 -25.00 -21.90
N THR A 47 31.56 -25.28 -22.00
CA THR A 47 30.60 -26.06 -21.17
C THR A 47 30.05 -25.34 -19.93
N GLY A 48 28.75 -25.12 -19.72
CA GLY A 48 27.53 -25.44 -20.45
C GLY A 48 26.35 -25.34 -19.47
N VAL A 49 25.53 -24.29 -19.55
CA VAL A 49 24.22 -24.22 -18.89
C VAL A 49 23.26 -23.47 -19.81
N THR A 50 22.12 -24.11 -20.06
CA THR A 50 21.04 -23.76 -20.98
C THR A 50 20.42 -22.39 -20.69
N ALA A 51 20.42 -21.51 -21.70
CA ALA A 51 19.73 -20.23 -21.68
C ALA A 51 18.21 -20.39 -21.84
N ILE A 52 17.45 -19.59 -21.09
CA ILE A 52 15.99 -19.47 -21.13
C ILE A 52 15.62 -18.41 -22.20
N PRO A 53 14.61 -18.63 -23.08
CA PRO A 53 14.32 -17.72 -24.20
C PRO A 53 13.69 -16.40 -23.76
N ASN A 54 14.16 -15.30 -24.37
CA ASN A 54 13.67 -13.93 -24.24
C ASN A 54 12.58 -13.65 -25.29
N TYR A 55 11.36 -13.31 -24.88
CA TYR A 55 10.19 -13.11 -25.75
C TYR A 55 9.72 -11.65 -25.84
N ASN A 56 10.65 -10.72 -26.14
CA ASN A 56 10.29 -9.35 -26.50
C ASN A 56 10.75 -9.03 -27.93
N ASN A 57 9.90 -9.31 -28.92
CA ASN A 57 9.89 -8.60 -30.21
C ASN A 57 8.69 -8.99 -31.06
N PHE A 58 7.75 -8.07 -31.31
CA PHE A 58 7.00 -7.99 -32.57
C PHE A 58 6.56 -6.55 -32.85
N HIS A 59 7.24 -5.90 -33.80
CA HIS A 59 6.65 -4.86 -34.65
C HIS A 59 5.84 -5.52 -35.77
N GLY A 60 4.72 -4.89 -36.13
CA GLY A 60 3.62 -5.51 -36.86
C GLY A 60 3.67 -5.52 -38.38
N ALA A 61 2.74 -6.29 -38.94
CA ALA A 61 2.10 -6.11 -40.24
C ALA A 61 0.74 -6.84 -40.18
N GLY A 62 -0.34 -6.13 -40.51
CA GLY A 62 -1.71 -6.57 -40.25
C GLY A 62 -2.24 -7.67 -41.18
N VAL A 63 -3.11 -8.52 -40.64
CA VAL A 63 -4.24 -9.16 -41.34
C VAL A 63 -5.35 -9.41 -40.30
N THR A 64 -6.57 -9.04 -40.68
CA THR A 64 -7.85 -9.28 -39.98
C THR A 64 -8.09 -10.74 -39.59
N GLN A 65 -8.33 -11.04 -38.31
CA GLN A 65 -9.16 -12.16 -37.86
C GLN A 65 -9.58 -11.97 -36.39
N GLY A 66 -10.88 -12.13 -36.13
CA GLY A 66 -11.50 -11.92 -34.83
C GLY A 66 -11.09 -12.96 -33.80
N VAL A 67 -10.80 -12.50 -32.58
CA VAL A 67 -10.50 -13.34 -31.43
C VAL A 67 -11.79 -13.53 -30.63
N THR A 68 -12.24 -14.78 -30.55
CA THR A 68 -13.27 -15.23 -29.60
C THR A 68 -12.56 -15.75 -28.35
N VAL A 69 -12.86 -15.17 -27.18
CA VAL A 69 -12.32 -15.60 -25.88
C VAL A 69 -13.45 -16.24 -25.07
N PHE A 70 -13.28 -17.54 -24.80
CA PHE A 70 -13.90 -18.38 -23.77
C PHE A 70 -15.43 -18.37 -23.56
N GLY A 71 -16.09 -19.33 -24.23
CA GLY A 71 -16.91 -20.40 -23.62
C GLY A 71 -17.92 -20.05 -22.53
N GLY A 72 -19.09 -19.54 -22.92
CA GLY A 72 -20.27 -19.48 -22.06
C GLY A 72 -20.92 -20.85 -21.85
N ILE A 73 -21.27 -21.17 -20.61
CA ILE A 73 -22.17 -22.26 -20.25
C ILE A 73 -23.61 -21.71 -20.30
N ASN A 74 -24.46 -22.34 -21.11
CA ASN A 74 -25.89 -22.04 -21.18
C ASN A 74 -26.60 -22.51 -19.90
N THR A 75 -27.00 -21.59 -19.04
CA THR A 75 -28.06 -21.82 -18.04
C THR A 75 -29.36 -21.19 -18.53
N SER A 76 -30.25 -22.03 -19.04
CA SER A 76 -31.60 -21.62 -19.43
C SER A 76 -32.48 -21.50 -18.19
N THR A 77 -32.65 -20.28 -17.68
CA THR A 77 -33.83 -19.89 -16.90
C THR A 77 -34.17 -18.46 -17.24
N GLN A 78 -35.37 -18.26 -17.80
CA GLN A 78 -35.86 -16.99 -18.31
C GLN A 78 -35.92 -15.94 -17.19
N GLN A 79 -35.22 -14.81 -17.37
CA GLN A 79 -35.71 -13.48 -16.99
C GLN A 79 -34.86 -12.39 -17.68
N GLY A 80 -35.48 -11.66 -18.62
CA GLY A 80 -35.18 -10.23 -18.84
C GLY A 80 -34.08 -9.80 -19.83
N THR A 81 -33.80 -10.50 -20.94
CA THR A 81 -32.97 -9.92 -22.02
C THR A 81 -33.85 -9.18 -23.04
N LEU A 82 -33.85 -7.84 -23.01
CA LEU A 82 -34.39 -7.02 -24.10
C LEU A 82 -33.46 -7.14 -25.31
N ARG A 83 -33.84 -8.00 -26.28
CA ARG A 83 -33.13 -8.16 -27.55
C ARG A 83 -33.58 -7.09 -28.55
N THR A 84 -32.75 -6.10 -28.81
CA THR A 84 -32.84 -5.31 -30.05
C THR A 84 -32.17 -6.06 -31.20
N ARG A 85 -32.75 -5.92 -32.39
CA ARG A 85 -32.48 -6.73 -33.57
C ARG A 85 -31.15 -6.30 -34.21
N GLY A 86 -30.07 -7.03 -33.90
CA GLY A 86 -28.76 -6.94 -34.54
C GLY A 86 -27.73 -6.18 -33.69
N GLY A 87 -26.72 -6.89 -33.19
CA GLY A 87 -25.59 -6.30 -32.48
C GLY A 87 -25.11 -7.17 -31.32
N THR A 88 -23.80 -7.32 -31.21
CA THR A 88 -23.05 -7.88 -30.07
C THR A 88 -23.70 -7.54 -28.73
N GLY A 89 -23.86 -8.54 -27.85
CA GLY A 89 -24.42 -8.34 -26.51
C GLY A 89 -23.69 -7.21 -25.79
N VAL A 90 -24.43 -6.19 -25.35
CA VAL A 90 -23.88 -5.09 -24.56
C VAL A 90 -23.74 -5.60 -23.13
N THR A 91 -22.51 -5.74 -22.65
CA THR A 91 -22.25 -6.07 -21.24
C THR A 91 -22.78 -4.95 -20.36
N LEU A 92 -23.73 -5.27 -19.48
CA LEU A 92 -24.27 -4.34 -18.50
C LEU A 92 -23.44 -4.41 -17.22
N PHE A 93 -23.35 -3.28 -16.52
CA PHE A 93 -22.67 -3.17 -15.24
C PHE A 93 -23.66 -2.77 -14.15
N VAL A 94 -23.35 -3.10 -12.90
CA VAL A 94 -24.12 -2.74 -11.71
C VAL A 94 -23.23 -1.98 -10.72
N ALA A 95 -23.78 -0.94 -10.08
CA ALA A 95 -23.15 -0.22 -8.98
C ALA A 95 -23.03 -1.10 -7.74
N LEU A 96 -21.80 -1.22 -7.24
CA LEU A 96 -21.46 -1.96 -6.03
C LEU A 96 -21.64 -1.09 -4.78
N TYR A 97 -21.52 0.23 -4.94
CA TYR A 97 -21.60 1.24 -3.89
C TYR A 97 -22.40 2.45 -4.35
N ASP A 98 -22.80 3.30 -3.40
CA ASP A 98 -23.32 4.63 -3.71
C ASP A 98 -22.16 5.56 -4.14
N TYR A 99 -22.42 6.46 -5.08
CA TYR A 99 -21.47 7.48 -5.52
C TYR A 99 -22.18 8.83 -5.71
N GLU A 100 -21.61 9.87 -5.12
CA GLU A 100 -22.04 11.25 -5.30
C GLU A 100 -21.06 11.97 -6.23
N ALA A 101 -21.58 12.52 -7.33
CA ALA A 101 -20.81 13.28 -8.30
C ALA A 101 -20.04 14.43 -7.62
N ARG A 102 -18.76 14.57 -7.98
CA ARG A 102 -17.86 15.60 -7.43
C ARG A 102 -17.58 16.73 -8.40
N THR A 103 -17.89 16.51 -9.68
CA THR A 103 -17.86 17.48 -10.77
C THR A 103 -19.18 17.43 -11.53
N GLU A 104 -19.39 18.39 -12.45
CA GLU A 104 -20.56 18.39 -13.33
C GLU A 104 -20.52 17.29 -14.39
N ASP A 105 -19.33 16.74 -14.67
CA ASP A 105 -19.09 15.69 -15.66
C ASP A 105 -19.25 14.27 -15.07
N ASP A 106 -19.24 14.16 -13.74
CA ASP A 106 -19.47 12.91 -13.01
C ASP A 106 -20.97 12.55 -12.98
N LEU A 107 -21.27 11.25 -12.94
CA LEU A 107 -22.63 10.75 -12.78
C LEU A 107 -22.84 10.22 -11.36
N SER A 108 -23.75 10.84 -10.59
CA SER A 108 -24.20 10.28 -9.30
C SER A 108 -25.04 9.02 -9.50
N PHE A 109 -24.90 8.05 -8.61
CA PHE A 109 -25.69 6.82 -8.64
C PHE A 109 -25.84 6.17 -7.27
N SER A 110 -26.85 5.31 -7.14
CA SER A 110 -27.04 4.48 -5.96
C SER A 110 -26.63 3.04 -6.19
N LYS A 111 -26.25 2.34 -5.12
CA LYS A 111 -25.94 0.92 -5.14
C LYS A 111 -27.06 0.12 -5.81
N GLY A 112 -26.69 -0.82 -6.67
CA GLY A 112 -27.60 -1.66 -7.44
C GLY A 112 -28.11 -1.05 -8.75
N GLU A 113 -27.81 0.23 -9.01
CA GLU A 113 -28.12 0.88 -10.28
C GLU A 113 -27.34 0.25 -11.44
N LYS A 114 -27.94 0.19 -12.64
CA LYS A 114 -27.36 -0.49 -13.81
C LYS A 114 -26.92 0.50 -14.87
N PHE A 115 -25.80 0.19 -15.52
CA PHE A 115 -25.17 1.05 -16.51
C PHE A 115 -24.89 0.32 -17.81
N GLN A 116 -24.95 1.09 -18.89
CA GLN A 116 -24.27 0.79 -20.13
C GLN A 116 -22.96 1.59 -20.17
N ILE A 117 -21.82 0.93 -20.28
CA ILE A 117 -20.53 1.61 -20.47
C ILE A 117 -20.45 2.10 -21.91
N ILE A 118 -20.31 3.41 -22.08
CA ILE A 118 -20.15 4.08 -23.37
C ILE A 118 -18.68 4.04 -23.77
N ASN A 119 -17.78 4.38 -22.84
CA ASN A 119 -16.35 4.38 -23.07
C ASN A 119 -15.57 3.88 -21.84
N SER A 120 -14.66 2.94 -22.08
CA SER A 120 -13.73 2.36 -21.10
C SER A 120 -12.29 2.33 -21.60
N THR A 121 -11.97 3.03 -22.70
CA THR A 121 -10.69 2.87 -23.40
C THR A 121 -9.48 3.31 -22.58
N GLU A 122 -9.64 4.23 -21.63
CA GLU A 122 -8.53 4.73 -20.83
C GLU A 122 -8.92 5.01 -19.38
N GLY A 123 -8.28 4.28 -18.46
CA GLY A 123 -8.13 4.70 -17.07
C GLY A 123 -9.17 4.20 -16.08
N ASP A 124 -9.16 4.84 -14.92
CA ASP A 124 -9.89 4.44 -13.73
C ASP A 124 -11.32 5.00 -13.67
N TRP A 125 -11.70 5.84 -14.65
CA TRP A 125 -13.02 6.49 -14.79
C TRP A 125 -13.60 6.18 -16.15
N TRP A 126 -14.83 5.69 -16.20
CA TRP A 126 -15.50 5.27 -17.43
C TRP A 126 -16.70 6.16 -17.72
N ASP A 127 -16.91 6.49 -18.99
CA ASP A 127 -18.13 7.18 -19.43
C ASP A 127 -19.26 6.15 -19.50
N ALA A 128 -20.34 6.40 -18.75
CA ALA A 128 -21.44 5.49 -18.58
C ALA A 128 -22.79 6.17 -18.70
N ARG A 129 -23.78 5.41 -19.14
CA ARG A 129 -25.18 5.79 -19.13
C ARG A 129 -25.94 5.00 -18.09
N SER A 130 -26.57 5.69 -17.15
CA SER A 130 -27.53 5.05 -16.24
C SER A 130 -28.75 4.57 -17.01
N LEU A 131 -29.15 3.32 -16.76
CA LEU A 131 -30.39 2.76 -17.28
C LEU A 131 -31.62 3.15 -16.46
N THR A 132 -31.42 3.66 -15.24
CA THR A 132 -32.49 4.08 -14.33
C THR A 132 -32.89 5.53 -14.58
N THR A 133 -31.91 6.44 -14.61
CA THR A 133 -32.15 7.88 -14.78
C THR A 133 -32.06 8.32 -16.24
N GLY A 134 -31.38 7.53 -17.09
CA GLY A 134 -31.10 7.87 -18.48
C GLY A 134 -29.94 8.86 -18.66
N GLY A 135 -29.40 9.41 -17.57
CA GLY A 135 -28.28 10.34 -17.56
C GLY A 135 -26.95 9.69 -17.96
N THR A 136 -26.00 10.54 -18.37
CA THR A 136 -24.66 10.14 -18.81
C THR A 136 -23.60 10.94 -18.08
N GLY A 137 -22.46 10.34 -17.80
CA GLY A 137 -21.30 11.00 -17.19
C GLY A 137 -20.25 9.98 -16.76
N TYR A 138 -19.16 10.47 -16.19
CA TYR A 138 -18.08 9.63 -15.72
C TYR A 138 -18.43 8.94 -14.39
N ILE A 139 -18.07 7.66 -14.30
CA ILE A 139 -18.20 6.86 -13.09
C ILE A 139 -16.85 6.21 -12.74
N PRO A 140 -16.56 6.01 -11.44
CA PRO A 140 -15.35 5.29 -11.03
C PRO A 140 -15.48 3.80 -11.38
N SER A 141 -14.51 3.28 -12.12
CA SER A 141 -14.52 1.89 -12.61
C SER A 141 -14.49 0.85 -11.48
N ASN A 142 -13.85 1.16 -10.34
CA ASN A 142 -13.80 0.30 -9.16
C ASN A 142 -15.10 0.27 -8.33
N TYR A 143 -16.13 1.01 -8.75
CA TYR A 143 -17.46 1.02 -8.12
C TYR A 143 -18.48 0.18 -8.88
N VAL A 144 -18.09 -0.44 -9.99
CA VAL A 144 -19.00 -1.22 -10.82
C VAL A 144 -18.45 -2.60 -11.15
N ALA A 145 -19.35 -3.57 -11.29
CA ALA A 145 -19.02 -4.91 -11.78
C ALA A 145 -19.97 -5.32 -12.92
N PRO A 146 -19.55 -6.18 -13.85
CA PRO A 146 -20.47 -6.75 -14.84
C PRO A 146 -21.63 -7.48 -14.15
N VAL A 147 -22.87 -7.29 -14.63
CA VAL A 147 -24.09 -7.84 -13.99
C VAL A 147 -24.05 -9.36 -13.84
N ASP A 148 -23.44 -10.07 -14.79
CA ASP A 148 -23.35 -11.53 -14.80
C ASP A 148 -22.08 -12.05 -14.09
N SER A 149 -21.31 -11.17 -13.48
CA SER A 149 -20.07 -11.52 -12.80
C SER A 149 -20.31 -11.88 -11.34
N ILE A 150 -19.43 -12.71 -10.79
CA ILE A 150 -19.46 -13.09 -9.39
C ILE A 150 -19.28 -11.85 -8.49
N GLN A 151 -18.57 -10.83 -8.97
CA GLN A 151 -18.32 -9.58 -8.26
C GLN A 151 -19.58 -8.72 -8.09
N ALA A 152 -20.63 -8.93 -8.91
CA ALA A 152 -21.89 -8.20 -8.78
C ALA A 152 -22.73 -8.65 -7.57
N GLU A 153 -22.35 -9.74 -6.90
CA GLU A 153 -23.09 -10.26 -5.76
C GLU A 153 -22.66 -9.56 -4.47
N ASP A 154 -23.64 -9.11 -3.70
CA ASP A 154 -23.45 -8.43 -2.40
C ASP A 154 -22.65 -9.25 -1.37
N LEU A 155 -22.57 -10.57 -1.58
CA LEU A 155 -21.91 -11.53 -0.72
C LEU A 155 -20.38 -11.62 -0.91
N LEU A 156 -19.82 -10.95 -1.93
CA LEU A 156 -18.51 -11.31 -2.49
C LEU A 156 -17.42 -10.23 -2.44
N HIS A 157 -17.76 -8.98 -2.12
CA HIS A 157 -16.72 -8.02 -1.78
C HIS A 157 -16.20 -8.34 -0.40
N LEU A 158 -14.88 -8.41 -0.20
CA LEU A 158 -14.17 -7.94 1.00
C LEU A 158 -12.68 -8.32 1.03
N SER A 159 -11.85 -7.32 1.30
CA SER A 159 -10.61 -7.48 2.06
C SER A 159 -10.80 -6.71 3.38
N PHE A 160 -10.50 -7.36 4.51
CA PHE A 160 -10.53 -6.86 5.89
C PHE A 160 -11.76 -6.06 6.34
N CYS A 161 -12.63 -6.66 7.17
CA CYS A 161 -13.40 -5.91 8.16
C CYS A 161 -13.82 -6.77 9.36
N TRP A 162 -13.85 -6.12 10.52
CA TRP A 162 -14.16 -6.67 11.83
C TRP A 162 -15.60 -6.28 12.15
N ILE A 163 -16.58 -7.18 11.98
CA ILE A 163 -17.91 -7.27 12.66
C ILE A 163 -18.82 -8.18 11.81
N PHE A 164 -19.22 -9.31 12.43
CA PHE A 164 -20.08 -10.40 11.91
C PHE A 164 -19.54 -11.22 10.72
N THR A 165 -19.92 -12.51 10.72
CA THR A 165 -19.62 -13.58 9.76
C THR A 165 -19.11 -13.10 8.39
N THR A 166 -17.85 -13.39 8.06
CA THR A 166 -17.28 -13.04 6.75
C THR A 166 -17.49 -14.22 5.78
N VAL A 167 -18.14 -13.99 4.66
CA VAL A 167 -18.11 -14.96 3.54
C VAL A 167 -17.09 -14.43 2.55
N LEU A 168 -16.03 -15.18 2.30
CA LEU A 168 -14.86 -14.69 1.59
C LEU A 168 -14.41 -15.73 0.56
N LEU A 169 -15.10 -15.73 -0.59
CA LEU A 169 -14.87 -16.69 -1.65
C LEU A 169 -13.72 -16.19 -2.55
N GLU A 170 -12.48 -16.35 -2.11
CA GLU A 170 -11.33 -16.11 -2.99
C GLU A 170 -11.13 -17.29 -3.95
N PRO A 171 -10.83 -17.06 -5.25
CA PRO A 171 -10.21 -18.07 -6.07
C PRO A 171 -8.79 -18.30 -5.54
N SER A 172 -8.62 -19.24 -4.61
CA SER A 172 -7.30 -19.83 -4.39
C SER A 172 -6.80 -20.28 -5.76
N GLY A 173 -5.52 -20.06 -6.10
CA GLY A 173 -4.93 -20.34 -7.42
C GLY A 173 -5.14 -21.75 -7.99
N THR A 174 -5.88 -22.60 -7.29
CA THR A 174 -6.49 -23.86 -7.67
C THR A 174 -8.04 -23.81 -7.60
N SER A 175 -8.74 -23.14 -8.52
CA SER A 175 -10.19 -23.29 -8.78
C SER A 175 -11.14 -23.57 -7.58
N ALA A 176 -10.88 -23.01 -6.41
CA ALA A 176 -11.57 -23.34 -5.15
C ALA A 176 -11.74 -22.08 -4.31
N PHE A 177 -12.89 -22.00 -3.66
CA PHE A 177 -13.33 -20.85 -2.87
C PHE A 177 -13.10 -21.09 -1.36
N SER A 178 -13.26 -20.06 -0.55
CA SER A 178 -13.21 -20.14 0.92
C SER A 178 -14.44 -19.51 1.58
N LEU A 179 -14.74 -19.89 2.82
CA LEU A 179 -15.76 -19.29 3.68
C LEU A 179 -15.09 -18.96 5.02
N SER A 180 -15.17 -17.72 5.50
CA SER A 180 -14.28 -17.21 6.57
C SER A 180 -15.06 -16.68 7.78
N ILE A 181 -15.46 -17.53 8.70
CA ILE A 181 -16.40 -17.16 9.76
C ILE A 181 -15.67 -16.61 10.98
N ARG A 182 -16.03 -15.40 11.42
CA ARG A 182 -15.59 -14.85 12.71
C ARG A 182 -16.21 -15.69 13.84
N ASP A 183 -15.36 -16.13 14.76
CA ASP A 183 -15.70 -17.00 15.88
C ASP A 183 -15.06 -16.46 17.17
N TRP A 184 -15.56 -16.91 18.32
CA TRP A 184 -15.03 -16.52 19.62
C TRP A 184 -14.98 -17.71 20.56
N ASP A 185 -13.84 -17.90 21.23
CA ASP A 185 -13.71 -18.87 22.32
C ASP A 185 -12.92 -18.29 23.51
N ASP A 186 -13.04 -18.93 24.69
CA ASP A 186 -12.41 -18.44 25.93
C ASP A 186 -10.87 -18.44 25.90
N VAL A 187 -10.26 -19.23 25.02
CA VAL A 187 -8.80 -19.44 24.96
C VAL A 187 -8.15 -18.49 23.97
N LYS A 188 -8.70 -18.41 22.76
CA LYS A 188 -8.22 -17.60 21.63
C LYS A 188 -8.83 -16.21 21.62
N GLY A 189 -9.95 -16.03 22.30
CA GLY A 189 -10.80 -14.87 22.13
C GLY A 189 -11.36 -14.84 20.71
N ASP A 190 -11.39 -13.65 20.15
CA ASP A 190 -11.92 -13.35 18.82
C ASP A 190 -10.97 -13.81 17.71
N HIS A 191 -11.44 -14.65 16.79
CA HIS A 191 -10.65 -15.23 15.70
C HIS A 191 -11.51 -15.51 14.46
N VAL A 192 -10.90 -15.97 13.37
CA VAL A 192 -11.60 -16.32 12.12
C VAL A 192 -11.30 -17.77 11.75
N LYS A 193 -12.32 -18.53 11.35
CA LYS A 193 -12.23 -19.91 10.87
C LYS A 193 -12.49 -19.97 9.37
N HIS A 194 -11.60 -20.64 8.65
CA HIS A 194 -11.69 -20.80 7.20
C HIS A 194 -12.14 -22.21 6.81
N TYR A 195 -13.15 -22.28 5.94
CA TYR A 195 -13.71 -23.50 5.38
C TYR A 195 -13.49 -23.49 3.87
N LYS A 196 -12.83 -24.52 3.34
CA LYS A 196 -12.57 -24.62 1.90
C LYS A 196 -13.85 -25.04 1.19
N ILE A 197 -14.30 -24.23 0.23
CA ILE A 197 -15.39 -24.57 -0.68
C ILE A 197 -14.78 -25.16 -1.95
N ARG A 198 -15.13 -26.42 -2.20
CA ARG A 198 -14.67 -27.20 -3.35
C ARG A 198 -15.72 -27.19 -4.44
N LYS A 199 -15.26 -27.21 -5.69
CA LYS A 199 -16.11 -27.38 -6.87
C LYS A 199 -16.13 -28.85 -7.28
N LEU A 200 -17.30 -29.36 -7.65
CA LEU A 200 -17.45 -30.70 -8.22
C LEU A 200 -17.16 -30.70 -9.72
N ASP A 201 -16.64 -31.80 -10.25
CA ASP A 201 -16.38 -31.98 -11.69
C ASP A 201 -17.68 -31.89 -12.52
N SER A 202 -18.81 -32.28 -11.93
CA SER A 202 -20.16 -32.20 -12.54
C SER A 202 -20.78 -30.80 -12.49
N GLY A 203 -20.09 -29.81 -11.92
CA GLY A 203 -20.70 -28.54 -11.49
C GLY A 203 -21.31 -28.65 -10.09
N GLY A 204 -21.36 -27.51 -9.38
CA GLY A 204 -21.78 -27.41 -7.98
C GLY A 204 -20.62 -27.22 -6.99
N TYR A 205 -20.99 -26.93 -5.74
CA TYR A 205 -20.11 -26.47 -4.66
C TYR A 205 -20.42 -27.20 -3.35
N TYR A 206 -19.40 -27.42 -2.53
CA TYR A 206 -19.58 -28.03 -1.21
C TYR A 206 -18.43 -27.67 -0.25
N ILE A 207 -18.72 -27.74 1.05
CA ILE A 207 -17.70 -27.71 2.14
C ILE A 207 -17.45 -29.13 2.64
N THR A 208 -18.54 -29.83 2.97
CA THR A 208 -18.56 -31.26 3.29
C THR A 208 -19.24 -32.03 2.17
N THR A 209 -18.79 -33.25 1.86
CA THR A 209 -19.39 -34.08 0.80
C THR A 209 -20.84 -34.48 1.08
N ARG A 210 -21.29 -34.32 2.33
CA ARG A 210 -22.68 -34.60 2.77
C ARG A 210 -23.69 -33.55 2.30
N ALA A 211 -23.24 -32.32 2.04
CA ALA A 211 -24.09 -31.20 1.63
C ALA A 211 -23.50 -30.53 0.38
N GLN A 212 -24.13 -30.77 -0.77
CA GLN A 212 -23.70 -30.28 -2.08
C GLN A 212 -24.76 -29.34 -2.65
N PHE A 213 -24.32 -28.29 -3.31
CA PHE A 213 -25.17 -27.20 -3.79
C PHE A 213 -24.87 -26.91 -5.25
N GLU A 214 -25.88 -26.56 -6.04
CA GLU A 214 -25.67 -26.23 -7.46
C GLU A 214 -24.97 -24.87 -7.61
N THR A 215 -25.26 -23.95 -6.68
CA THR A 215 -24.72 -22.58 -6.69
C THR A 215 -24.19 -22.15 -5.32
N LEU A 216 -23.32 -21.14 -5.30
CA LEU A 216 -22.78 -20.59 -4.04
C LEU A 216 -23.87 -19.93 -3.20
N GLN A 217 -24.92 -19.37 -3.82
CA GLN A 217 -26.04 -18.76 -3.09
C GLN A 217 -26.84 -19.82 -2.33
N GLN A 218 -27.05 -21.00 -2.93
CA GLN A 218 -27.70 -22.12 -2.24
C GLN A 218 -26.87 -22.58 -1.03
N LEU A 219 -25.54 -22.66 -1.20
CA LEU A 219 -24.61 -22.99 -0.11
C LEU A 219 -24.71 -21.96 1.03
N VAL A 220 -24.66 -20.67 0.72
CA VAL A 220 -24.76 -19.59 1.72
C VAL A 220 -26.12 -19.61 2.41
N GLN A 221 -27.22 -19.79 1.67
CA GLN A 221 -28.57 -19.85 2.23
C GLN A 221 -28.70 -21.00 3.23
N HIS A 222 -28.23 -22.20 2.87
CA HIS A 222 -28.21 -23.35 3.77
C HIS A 222 -27.48 -23.06 5.08
N TYR A 223 -26.26 -22.52 4.99
CA TYR A 223 -25.45 -22.23 6.18
C TYR A 223 -25.91 -20.99 6.97
N THR A 224 -26.79 -20.18 6.39
CA THR A 224 -27.52 -19.12 7.11
C THR A 224 -28.62 -19.73 8.00
N GLU A 225 -29.35 -20.71 7.46
CA GLU A 225 -30.45 -21.38 8.18
C GLU A 225 -29.94 -22.39 9.24
N SER A 226 -28.85 -23.11 8.94
CA SER A 226 -28.29 -24.14 9.81
C SER A 226 -26.76 -24.16 9.70
N ALA A 227 -26.05 -24.12 10.83
CA ALA A 227 -24.59 -24.22 10.85
C ALA A 227 -24.08 -25.51 10.18
N ASP A 228 -24.81 -26.63 10.33
CA ASP A 228 -24.51 -27.93 9.69
C ASP A 228 -23.00 -28.30 9.70
N GLY A 229 -22.37 -28.15 10.87
CA GLY A 229 -20.95 -28.42 11.10
C GLY A 229 -20.03 -27.19 11.09
N LEU A 230 -20.50 -26.03 10.63
CA LEU A 230 -19.77 -24.78 10.82
C LEU A 230 -19.75 -24.38 12.30
N CYS A 231 -18.77 -23.56 12.67
CA CYS A 231 -18.65 -23.02 14.02
C CYS A 231 -19.85 -22.16 14.45
N PHE A 232 -20.52 -21.53 13.49
CA PHE A 232 -21.73 -20.73 13.72
C PHE A 232 -22.58 -20.66 12.44
N ASN A 233 -23.88 -20.39 12.59
CA ASN A 233 -24.73 -20.01 11.45
C ASN A 233 -24.20 -18.72 10.81
N LEU A 234 -24.40 -18.56 9.51
CA LEU A 234 -24.14 -17.27 8.86
C LEU A 234 -25.24 -16.30 9.28
N THR A 235 -24.87 -15.18 9.92
CA THR A 235 -25.84 -14.24 10.52
C THR A 235 -25.85 -12.87 9.88
N GLY A 236 -24.83 -12.53 9.10
CA GLY A 236 -24.70 -11.25 8.41
C GLY A 236 -23.56 -11.28 7.40
N VAL A 237 -23.58 -10.34 6.46
CA VAL A 237 -22.47 -10.11 5.54
C VAL A 237 -21.52 -9.10 6.20
N CYS A 238 -20.23 -9.36 6.10
CA CYS A 238 -19.22 -8.47 6.64
C CYS A 238 -19.33 -7.08 5.98
N MET A 239 -19.09 -6.01 6.74
CA MET A 239 -19.25 -4.65 6.24
C MET A 239 -18.15 -4.31 5.25
N VAL A 240 -18.52 -4.10 3.98
CA VAL A 240 -17.61 -3.72 2.90
C VAL A 240 -17.22 -2.25 3.05
N TYR A 241 -15.91 -1.96 3.09
CA TYR A 241 -15.42 -0.59 2.97
C TYR A 241 -15.63 -0.11 1.53
N ILE A 242 -16.27 1.05 1.37
CA ILE A 242 -16.39 1.69 0.06
C ILE A 242 -14.98 2.11 -0.35
N PRO A 243 -14.40 1.53 -1.41
CA PRO A 243 -13.04 1.84 -1.80
C PRO A 243 -12.92 3.31 -2.20
N ASP A 244 -11.77 3.93 -1.94
CA ASP A 244 -11.51 5.25 -2.48
C ASP A 244 -11.51 5.19 -4.02
N THR A 245 -11.99 6.25 -4.66
CA THR A 245 -11.86 6.39 -6.12
C THR A 245 -10.40 6.61 -6.49
N VAL A 246 -9.98 6.13 -7.65
CA VAL A 246 -8.64 6.47 -8.13
C VAL A 246 -8.63 7.91 -8.65
N GLY A 247 -8.10 8.83 -7.86
CA GLY A 247 -8.08 10.27 -8.15
C GLY A 247 -9.37 10.96 -7.72
N LEU A 248 -9.45 12.25 -8.04
CA LEU A 248 -10.59 13.09 -7.64
C LEU A 248 -11.80 12.93 -8.58
N SER A 249 -11.55 12.95 -9.89
CA SER A 249 -12.50 12.80 -11.00
C SER A 249 -11.70 12.56 -12.29
N TYR A 250 -12.38 12.32 -13.41
CA TYR A 250 -11.76 12.18 -14.73
C TYR A 250 -10.86 13.40 -15.05
N ASP A 251 -9.63 13.13 -15.49
CA ASP A 251 -8.60 14.10 -15.89
C ASP A 251 -8.31 15.26 -14.90
N SER A 252 -8.66 15.12 -13.62
CA SER A 252 -8.50 16.18 -12.60
C SER A 252 -7.11 16.20 -11.97
N TRP A 253 -6.05 16.10 -12.77
CA TRP A 253 -4.67 16.05 -12.28
C TRP A 253 -4.15 17.41 -11.81
N GLU A 254 -4.43 18.46 -12.56
CA GLU A 254 -4.08 19.84 -12.23
C GLU A 254 -5.37 20.59 -11.93
N ILE A 255 -5.48 21.16 -10.73
CA ILE A 255 -6.72 21.77 -10.26
C ILE A 255 -6.51 23.25 -9.92
N ALA A 256 -7.57 24.04 -10.10
CA ALA A 256 -7.58 25.45 -9.72
C ALA A 256 -7.47 25.60 -8.20
N ARG A 257 -6.69 26.56 -7.72
CA ARG A 257 -6.49 26.78 -6.27
C ARG A 257 -7.81 27.07 -5.55
N GLU A 258 -8.72 27.75 -6.23
CA GLU A 258 -10.03 28.18 -5.74
C GLU A 258 -10.97 27.00 -5.47
N SER A 259 -10.69 25.83 -6.08
CA SER A 259 -11.42 24.58 -5.81
C SER A 259 -11.06 23.97 -4.45
N LEU A 260 -10.02 24.48 -3.78
CA LEU A 260 -9.53 23.98 -2.49
C LEU A 260 -9.81 24.98 -1.37
N MET A 261 -10.46 24.49 -0.32
CA MET A 261 -10.57 25.18 0.97
C MET A 261 -9.60 24.56 1.97
N LEU A 262 -8.68 25.35 2.53
CA LEU A 262 -7.78 24.89 3.60
C LEU A 262 -8.43 25.15 4.96
N ASP A 263 -8.62 24.10 5.75
CA ASP A 263 -9.38 24.17 6.99
C ASP A 263 -8.47 24.21 8.23
N ARG A 264 -7.72 23.13 8.45
CA ARG A 264 -6.93 22.93 9.68
C ARG A 264 -5.52 22.49 9.36
N LYS A 265 -4.53 23.17 9.92
CA LYS A 265 -3.13 22.74 9.83
C LYS A 265 -2.95 21.40 10.57
N LEU A 266 -2.46 20.39 9.86
CA LEU A 266 -2.18 19.05 10.39
C LEU A 266 -0.75 18.93 10.91
N GLY A 267 0.20 19.61 10.28
CA GLY A 267 1.59 19.57 10.68
C GLY A 267 2.48 20.55 9.91
N ALA A 268 3.70 20.73 10.39
CA ALA A 268 4.72 21.51 9.72
C ALA A 268 6.07 20.79 9.84
N GLY A 269 6.67 20.48 8.70
CA GLY A 269 8.02 19.93 8.59
C GLY A 269 9.04 21.03 8.34
N CYS A 270 10.29 20.63 8.12
CA CYS A 270 11.36 21.60 7.85
C CYS A 270 11.22 22.24 6.45
N PHE A 271 10.52 21.61 5.48
CA PHE A 271 10.36 22.11 4.10
C PHE A 271 8.91 22.39 3.67
N ALA A 272 7.93 21.78 4.35
CA ALA A 272 6.54 21.87 3.94
C ALA A 272 5.59 22.00 5.14
N GLU A 273 4.39 22.49 4.87
CA GLU A 273 3.26 22.44 5.80
C GLU A 273 2.18 21.54 5.23
N VAL A 274 1.39 20.93 6.10
CA VAL A 274 0.34 20.00 5.70
C VAL A 274 -0.97 20.48 6.32
N TRP A 275 -1.99 20.58 5.50
CA TRP A 275 -3.32 21.07 5.86
C TRP A 275 -4.37 20.02 5.54
N CYS A 276 -5.37 19.91 6.40
CA CYS A 276 -6.65 19.31 6.06
C CYS A 276 -7.42 20.35 5.25
N GLY A 277 -8.07 19.93 4.18
CA GLY A 277 -8.91 20.79 3.38
C GLY A 277 -10.03 20.02 2.70
N THR A 278 -10.80 20.75 1.91
CA THR A 278 -11.92 20.22 1.14
C THR A 278 -11.79 20.66 -0.31
N TRP A 279 -11.86 19.71 -1.23
CA TRP A 279 -11.95 19.94 -2.68
C TRP A 279 -13.41 19.96 -3.12
N ASN A 280 -13.79 20.93 -3.94
CA ASN A 280 -15.15 21.14 -4.47
C ASN A 280 -16.26 21.10 -3.41
N GLY A 281 -15.94 21.48 -2.17
CA GLY A 281 -16.89 21.58 -1.06
C GLY A 281 -17.34 20.26 -0.43
N ASN A 282 -17.03 19.09 -1.00
CA ASN A 282 -17.48 17.79 -0.48
C ASN A 282 -16.36 16.76 -0.23
N THR A 283 -15.21 16.87 -0.91
CA THR A 283 -14.18 15.83 -0.87
C THR A 283 -13.06 16.22 0.08
N LYS A 284 -12.92 15.51 1.21
CA LYS A 284 -11.84 15.76 2.17
C LYS A 284 -10.49 15.36 1.57
N VAL A 285 -9.49 16.23 1.74
CA VAL A 285 -8.14 16.05 1.21
C VAL A 285 -7.08 16.51 2.20
N ALA A 286 -5.86 16.00 2.04
CA ALA A 286 -4.66 16.54 2.69
C ALA A 286 -3.82 17.31 1.66
N VAL A 287 -3.51 18.56 1.98
CA VAL A 287 -2.79 19.50 1.10
C VAL A 287 -1.41 19.79 1.68
N LYS A 288 -0.34 19.35 0.98
CA LYS A 288 1.05 19.74 1.27
C LYS A 288 1.33 21.07 0.58
N THR A 289 1.85 22.03 1.31
CA THR A 289 2.27 23.33 0.78
C THR A 289 3.75 23.53 1.03
N LEU A 290 4.44 24.12 0.05
CA LEU A 290 5.86 24.40 0.18
C LEU A 290 6.10 25.64 1.05
N LYS A 291 7.03 25.55 2.00
CA LYS A 291 7.47 26.74 2.74
C LYS A 291 8.36 27.60 1.84
N PRO A 292 8.07 28.92 1.69
CA PRO A 292 8.89 29.80 0.85
C PRO A 292 10.38 29.73 1.20
N GLY A 293 11.23 29.59 0.18
CA GLY A 293 12.69 29.59 0.32
C GLY A 293 13.32 28.33 0.91
N THR A 294 12.57 27.22 1.04
CA THR A 294 13.10 25.98 1.65
C THR A 294 13.63 24.94 0.65
N MET A 295 13.05 24.84 -0.54
CA MET A 295 13.52 24.01 -1.66
C MET A 295 12.95 24.55 -2.98
N SER A 296 13.43 24.04 -4.12
CA SER A 296 12.94 24.48 -5.43
C SER A 296 11.56 23.88 -5.74
N PRO A 297 10.68 24.62 -6.45
CA PRO A 297 9.42 24.11 -7.02
C PRO A 297 9.54 22.76 -7.74
N GLU A 298 10.60 22.59 -8.55
CA GLU A 298 10.84 21.39 -9.34
C GLU A 298 11.10 20.20 -8.44
N SER A 299 11.94 20.37 -7.41
CA SER A 299 12.24 19.34 -6.42
C SER A 299 10.99 18.94 -5.62
N PHE A 300 10.04 19.87 -5.44
CA PHE A 300 8.78 19.59 -4.74
C PHE A 300 7.82 18.81 -5.64
N LEU A 301 7.76 19.14 -6.93
CA LEU A 301 6.96 18.41 -7.92
C LEU A 301 7.53 17.02 -8.25
N GLU A 302 8.82 16.76 -8.05
CA GLU A 302 9.40 15.41 -8.16
C GLU A 302 8.69 14.40 -7.24
N GLU A 303 8.31 14.81 -6.02
CA GLU A 303 7.53 13.97 -5.09
C GLU A 303 6.18 13.58 -5.72
N ALA A 304 5.47 14.56 -6.30
CA ALA A 304 4.21 14.31 -6.97
C ALA A 304 4.35 13.38 -8.19
N GLN A 305 5.46 13.49 -8.95
CA GLN A 305 5.73 12.60 -10.09
C GLN A 305 5.96 11.15 -9.65
N ILE A 306 6.62 10.94 -8.51
CA ILE A 306 6.82 9.59 -7.96
C ILE A 306 5.48 9.01 -7.50
N MET A 307 4.69 9.78 -6.75
CA MET A 307 3.38 9.33 -6.29
C MET A 307 2.41 9.06 -7.45
N LYS A 308 2.54 9.79 -8.57
CA LYS A 308 1.75 9.52 -9.79
C LYS A 308 2.06 8.15 -10.39
N LYS A 309 3.33 7.74 -10.36
CA LYS A 309 3.82 6.45 -10.91
C LYS A 309 3.55 5.28 -9.96
N LEU A 310 3.65 5.49 -8.66
CA LEU A 310 3.49 4.47 -7.64
C LEU A 310 2.03 4.45 -7.14
N ARG A 311 1.24 3.50 -7.62
CA ARG A 311 -0.17 3.33 -7.24
C ARG A 311 -0.39 1.97 -6.61
N HIS A 312 -0.76 1.97 -5.32
CA HIS A 312 -1.02 0.77 -4.55
C HIS A 312 -1.81 1.12 -3.28
N ASP A 313 -2.71 0.23 -2.84
CA ASP A 313 -3.63 0.46 -1.72
C ASP A 313 -2.96 0.78 -0.38
N LYS A 314 -1.69 0.39 -0.23
CA LYS A 314 -0.87 0.66 0.97
C LYS A 314 0.11 1.82 0.80
N LEU A 315 -0.04 2.62 -0.25
CA LEU A 315 0.66 3.88 -0.46
C LEU A 315 -0.37 5.03 -0.47
N VAL A 316 -0.01 6.16 0.12
CA VAL A 316 -0.88 7.35 0.10
C VAL A 316 -1.04 7.82 -1.34
N GLN A 317 -2.30 7.89 -1.76
CA GLN A 317 -2.66 8.28 -3.10
C GLN A 317 -2.50 9.79 -3.32
N LEU A 318 -1.86 10.12 -4.44
CA LEU A 318 -1.88 11.46 -5.00
C LEU A 318 -3.18 11.67 -5.79
N TYR A 319 -3.86 12.75 -5.47
CA TYR A 319 -5.11 13.16 -6.09
C TYR A 319 -4.88 14.20 -7.18
N ALA A 320 -4.18 15.29 -6.85
CA ALA A 320 -3.95 16.39 -7.78
C ALA A 320 -2.75 17.26 -7.36
N VAL A 321 -2.39 18.19 -8.22
CA VAL A 321 -1.43 19.27 -7.93
C VAL A 321 -2.03 20.64 -8.28
N VAL A 322 -1.59 21.67 -7.56
CA VAL A 322 -1.71 23.08 -7.99
C VAL A 322 -0.31 23.54 -8.35
N SER A 323 -0.05 23.74 -9.65
CA SER A 323 1.29 24.04 -10.17
C SER A 323 1.69 25.51 -9.97
N GLU A 324 0.71 26.42 -9.88
CA GLU A 324 0.95 27.83 -9.61
C GLU A 324 1.46 28.05 -8.18
N GLU A 325 2.34 29.03 -7.99
CA GLU A 325 2.84 29.35 -6.65
C GLU A 325 1.75 30.00 -5.78
N PRO A 326 1.62 29.61 -4.50
CA PRO A 326 2.36 28.53 -3.82
C PRO A 326 1.90 27.13 -4.27
N ILE A 327 2.83 26.25 -4.63
CA ILE A 327 2.54 24.90 -5.15
C ILE A 327 1.89 24.03 -4.09
N TYR A 328 0.81 23.33 -4.46
CA TYR A 328 0.12 22.37 -3.60
C TYR A 328 0.21 20.94 -4.16
N ILE A 329 0.43 19.98 -3.27
CA ILE A 329 0.29 18.55 -3.54
C ILE A 329 -0.94 18.07 -2.75
N VAL A 330 -1.95 17.56 -3.45
CA VAL A 330 -3.23 17.17 -2.88
C VAL A 330 -3.32 15.65 -2.84
N THR A 331 -3.56 15.09 -1.66
CA THR A 331 -3.56 13.64 -1.40
C THR A 331 -4.80 13.24 -0.63
N GLU A 332 -5.06 11.94 -0.53
CA GLU A 332 -6.09 11.42 0.38
C GLU A 332 -5.86 11.86 1.84
N TYR A 333 -6.95 12.09 2.56
CA TYR A 333 -6.91 12.48 3.96
C TYR A 333 -6.96 11.25 4.89
N MET A 334 -5.88 11.03 5.64
CA MET A 334 -5.78 9.93 6.60
C MET A 334 -6.17 10.38 8.01
N GLY A 335 -7.40 10.05 8.42
CA GLY A 335 -8.08 10.64 9.58
C GLY A 335 -7.42 10.43 10.94
N LYS A 336 -6.67 9.34 11.13
CA LYS A 336 -5.99 9.03 12.41
C LYS A 336 -4.54 9.53 12.47
N GLY A 337 -4.08 10.26 11.44
CA GLY A 337 -2.77 10.91 11.44
C GLY A 337 -1.61 9.94 11.23
N SER A 338 -0.44 10.26 11.79
CA SER A 338 0.75 9.40 11.66
C SER A 338 0.64 8.18 12.58
N LEU A 339 1.22 7.05 12.16
CA LEU A 339 1.30 5.84 12.99
C LEU A 339 2.04 6.10 14.30
N LEU A 340 3.07 6.97 14.27
CA LEU A 340 3.79 7.38 15.47
C LEU A 340 2.86 8.01 16.52
N ASP A 341 2.09 9.01 16.11
CA ASP A 341 1.18 9.73 17.02
C ASP A 341 0.01 8.83 17.44
N PHE A 342 -0.49 8.02 16.50
CA PHE A 342 -1.54 7.04 16.76
C PHE A 342 -1.14 6.01 17.82
N LEU A 343 0.11 5.51 17.80
CA LEU A 343 0.63 4.57 18.78
C LEU A 343 0.91 5.19 20.16
N LYS A 344 1.42 6.43 20.18
CA LYS A 344 1.81 7.13 21.41
C LYS A 344 0.62 7.72 22.16
N ASP A 345 -0.17 8.50 21.45
CA ASP A 345 -1.15 9.43 22.01
C ASP A 345 -2.59 9.12 21.57
N GLY A 346 -2.76 8.22 20.59
CA GLY A 346 -4.05 7.81 20.05
C GLY A 346 -4.58 6.47 20.58
N GLU A 347 -5.60 5.97 19.88
CA GLU A 347 -6.24 4.67 20.15
C GLU A 347 -5.25 3.49 20.00
N GLY A 348 -4.15 3.69 19.27
CA GLY A 348 -3.09 2.71 19.02
C GLY A 348 -2.42 2.17 20.28
N ARG A 349 -2.47 2.92 21.39
CA ARG A 349 -1.90 2.52 22.68
C ARG A 349 -2.53 1.24 23.24
N ALA A 350 -3.82 1.03 22.98
CA ALA A 350 -4.58 -0.13 23.46
C ALA A 350 -4.51 -1.35 22.52
N LEU A 351 -3.86 -1.21 21.35
CA LEU A 351 -3.81 -2.30 20.37
C LEU A 351 -3.05 -3.51 20.90
N LYS A 352 -3.66 -4.68 20.73
CA LYS A 352 -3.02 -5.98 20.98
C LYS A 352 -2.12 -6.38 19.81
N LEU A 353 -1.28 -7.39 20.05
CA LEU A 353 -0.32 -7.91 19.08
C LEU A 353 -0.91 -8.23 17.70
N PRO A 354 -2.11 -8.84 17.55
CA PRO A 354 -2.66 -9.13 16.22
C PRO A 354 -2.81 -7.89 15.34
N ASN A 355 -3.35 -6.80 15.89
CA ASN A 355 -3.46 -5.53 15.17
C ASN A 355 -2.08 -4.95 14.82
N ILE A 356 -1.09 -5.11 15.69
CA ILE A 356 0.27 -4.62 15.45
C ILE A 356 0.94 -5.37 14.31
N VAL A 357 0.77 -6.69 14.25
CA VAL A 357 1.28 -7.55 13.17
C VAL A 357 0.55 -7.24 11.86
N ASP A 358 -0.77 -7.05 11.90
CA ASP A 358 -1.55 -6.64 10.72
C ASP A 358 -1.07 -5.30 10.15
N MET A 359 -0.90 -4.28 10.99
CA MET A 359 -0.34 -2.99 10.56
C MET A 359 1.06 -3.14 9.94
N ALA A 360 1.89 -4.06 10.48
CA ALA A 360 3.19 -4.37 9.90
C ALA A 360 3.08 -5.06 8.53
N ALA A 361 2.16 -6.03 8.38
CA ALA A 361 1.89 -6.70 7.11
C ALA A 361 1.44 -5.70 6.04
N GLN A 362 0.55 -4.76 6.39
CA GLN A 362 0.10 -3.71 5.48
C GLN A 362 1.26 -2.82 4.99
N VAL A 363 2.18 -2.43 5.88
CA VAL A 363 3.39 -1.66 5.50
C VAL A 363 4.33 -2.51 4.65
N ALA A 364 4.52 -3.79 4.99
CA ALA A 364 5.34 -4.71 4.20
C ALA A 364 4.79 -4.89 2.78
N ALA A 365 3.47 -5.00 2.61
CA ALA A 365 2.82 -5.08 1.29
C ALA A 365 3.08 -3.83 0.44
N GLY A 366 2.98 -2.64 1.05
CA GLY A 366 3.33 -1.38 0.37
C GLY A 366 4.80 -1.33 -0.06
N MET A 367 5.71 -1.78 0.80
CA MET A 367 7.15 -1.83 0.48
C MET A 367 7.51 -2.93 -0.53
N ALA A 368 6.79 -4.07 -0.54
CA ALA A 368 6.94 -5.12 -1.55
C ALA A 368 6.51 -4.62 -2.94
N TYR A 369 5.49 -3.77 -3.00
CA TYR A 369 5.17 -3.05 -4.23
C TYR A 369 6.29 -2.08 -4.66
N ILE A 370 6.82 -1.26 -3.73
CA ILE A 370 7.94 -0.35 -4.01
C ILE A 370 9.18 -1.12 -4.52
N GLU A 371 9.51 -2.25 -3.91
CA GLU A 371 10.58 -3.17 -4.33
C GLU A 371 10.38 -3.66 -5.77
N ARG A 372 9.17 -4.15 -6.10
CA ARG A 372 8.83 -4.60 -7.46
C ARG A 372 8.91 -3.48 -8.51
N MET A 373 8.63 -2.25 -8.10
CA MET A 373 8.72 -1.07 -8.97
C MET A 373 10.17 -0.53 -9.09
N ASN A 374 11.16 -1.15 -8.45
CA ASN A 374 12.56 -0.73 -8.41
C ASN A 374 12.78 0.67 -7.80
N TYR A 375 11.95 1.02 -6.81
CA TYR A 375 12.10 2.25 -6.03
C TYR A 375 12.69 1.98 -4.65
N ILE A 376 13.29 3.02 -4.06
CA ILE A 376 13.68 3.06 -2.65
C ILE A 376 12.97 4.20 -1.94
N HIS A 377 12.53 3.98 -0.72
CA HIS A 377 11.83 4.97 0.10
C HIS A 377 12.80 5.90 0.84
N ARG A 378 13.86 5.35 1.46
CA ARG A 378 14.93 6.07 2.19
C ARG A 378 14.55 6.77 3.49
N ASP A 379 13.27 6.79 3.87
CA ASP A 379 12.78 7.37 5.13
C ASP A 379 11.61 6.56 5.70
N LEU A 380 11.71 5.23 5.68
CA LEU A 380 10.68 4.36 6.22
C LEU A 380 10.73 4.35 7.76
N ARG A 381 9.67 4.87 8.40
CA ARG A 381 9.49 4.90 9.86
C ARG A 381 8.05 5.20 10.22
N SER A 382 7.67 4.95 11.48
CA SER A 382 6.28 5.16 11.94
C SER A 382 5.76 6.59 11.73
N ALA A 383 6.63 7.60 11.73
CA ALA A 383 6.22 8.99 11.45
C ALA A 383 5.74 9.20 10.00
N ASN A 384 6.17 8.35 9.06
CA ASN A 384 5.85 8.43 7.64
C ASN A 384 4.82 7.38 7.21
N ILE A 385 4.26 6.61 8.14
CA ILE A 385 3.07 5.80 7.91
C ILE A 385 1.86 6.58 8.39
N LEU A 386 0.79 6.63 7.61
CA LEU A 386 -0.47 7.25 8.00
C LEU A 386 -1.53 6.18 8.27
N VAL A 387 -2.38 6.47 9.25
CA VAL A 387 -3.45 5.57 9.69
C VAL A 387 -4.81 6.16 9.29
N GLY A 388 -5.59 5.37 8.57
CA GLY A 388 -6.95 5.68 8.17
C GLY A 388 -7.97 5.05 9.11
N ASP A 389 -9.21 5.00 8.68
CA ASP A 389 -10.24 4.24 9.39
C ASP A 389 -9.94 2.74 9.34
N ASN A 390 -10.50 1.98 10.28
CA ASN A 390 -10.29 0.53 10.39
C ASN A 390 -8.82 0.08 10.45
N LEU A 391 -7.93 0.94 10.98
CA LEU A 391 -6.49 0.67 11.11
C LEU A 391 -5.76 0.49 9.78
N VAL A 392 -6.32 0.95 8.66
CA VAL A 392 -5.64 0.93 7.37
C VAL A 392 -4.35 1.76 7.45
N CYS A 393 -3.23 1.14 7.10
CA CYS A 393 -1.92 1.77 7.09
C CYS A 393 -1.49 2.06 5.65
N LYS A 394 -1.12 3.31 5.37
CA LYS A 394 -0.55 3.71 4.07
C LYS A 394 0.78 4.42 4.25
N ILE A 395 1.76 4.05 3.43
CA ILE A 395 3.08 4.66 3.39
C ILE A 395 2.98 6.05 2.74
N ALA A 396 3.57 7.06 3.36
CA ALA A 396 3.56 8.45 2.92
C ALA A 396 4.99 9.01 2.81
N ASP A 397 5.08 10.26 2.34
CA ASP A 397 6.32 11.06 2.25
C ASP A 397 7.39 10.43 1.33
N PHE A 398 7.06 10.40 0.04
CA PHE A 398 7.96 9.96 -1.04
C PHE A 398 8.97 11.03 -1.46
N GLY A 399 9.07 12.15 -0.74
CA GLY A 399 9.96 13.27 -1.08
C GLY A 399 11.46 12.92 -1.10
N LEU A 400 11.83 11.77 -0.53
CA LEU A 400 13.18 11.22 -0.62
C LEU A 400 13.28 10.00 -1.53
N ALA A 401 12.15 9.45 -2.00
CA ALA A 401 12.11 8.24 -2.79
C ALA A 401 12.76 8.45 -4.16
N ARG A 402 13.35 7.40 -4.72
CA ARG A 402 14.04 7.47 -6.03
C ARG A 402 13.97 6.13 -6.78
N LEU A 403 13.93 6.23 -8.12
CA LEU A 403 14.11 5.09 -9.02
C LEU A 403 15.59 4.66 -9.00
N ILE A 404 15.82 3.36 -9.01
CA ILE A 404 17.16 2.79 -9.14
C ILE A 404 17.30 2.17 -10.54
N GLU A 405 18.35 2.56 -11.27
CA GLU A 405 18.71 1.96 -12.57
C GLU A 405 19.75 0.83 -12.42
N ASP A 406 20.70 0.95 -11.47
CA ASP A 406 21.85 0.04 -11.29
C ASP A 406 21.99 -0.50 -9.84
N ASN A 407 20.89 -0.94 -9.22
CA ASN A 407 20.79 -1.52 -7.86
C ASN A 407 21.32 -0.67 -6.67
N GLU A 408 22.01 0.44 -6.87
CA GLU A 408 22.60 1.27 -5.81
C GLU A 408 22.48 2.77 -6.08
N TYR A 409 22.19 3.55 -5.03
CA TYR A 409 22.27 5.02 -5.07
C TYR A 409 23.28 5.53 -4.03
N THR A 410 24.15 6.46 -4.42
CA THR A 410 25.09 7.16 -3.53
C THR A 410 24.62 8.58 -3.23
N ALA A 411 24.30 8.88 -1.98
CA ALA A 411 23.89 10.22 -1.56
C ALA A 411 25.06 11.24 -1.55
N ARG A 412 24.76 12.52 -1.83
CA ARG A 412 25.73 13.62 -1.70
C ARG A 412 26.08 13.89 -0.22
N GLN A 413 27.34 14.24 0.06
CA GLN A 413 27.79 14.62 1.40
C GLN A 413 26.94 15.78 1.98
N GLY A 414 26.49 15.64 3.23
CA GLY A 414 25.76 16.70 3.97
C GLY A 414 24.24 16.52 4.09
N ALA A 415 23.66 15.45 3.55
CA ALA A 415 22.23 15.15 3.72
C ALA A 415 21.91 14.71 5.16
N LYS A 416 20.84 15.27 5.75
CA LYS A 416 20.36 14.92 7.09
C LYS A 416 19.38 13.75 6.99
N PHE A 417 19.74 12.60 7.58
CA PHE A 417 18.90 11.41 7.62
C PHE A 417 18.52 11.05 9.07
N PRO A 418 17.41 10.33 9.29
CA PRO A 418 17.03 9.83 10.60
C PRO A 418 17.95 8.67 11.02
N ILE A 419 19.15 8.99 11.51
CA ILE A 419 20.25 8.04 11.79
C ILE A 419 19.82 6.75 12.51
N LYS A 420 18.86 6.82 13.44
CA LYS A 420 18.38 5.64 14.19
C LYS A 420 17.59 4.63 13.36
N TRP A 421 17.08 5.02 12.20
CA TRP A 421 16.37 4.15 11.25
C TRP A 421 17.25 3.76 10.07
N THR A 422 18.31 4.52 9.80
CA THR A 422 19.17 4.32 8.63
C THR A 422 20.11 3.13 8.82
N ALA A 423 20.19 2.27 7.80
CA ALA A 423 21.14 1.16 7.76
C ALA A 423 22.60 1.65 7.81
N PRO A 424 23.54 0.89 8.38
CA PRO A 424 24.92 1.34 8.57
C PRO A 424 25.61 1.70 7.25
N GLU A 425 25.41 0.93 6.18
CA GLU A 425 25.99 1.21 4.86
C GLU A 425 25.44 2.50 4.24
N ALA A 426 24.16 2.80 4.47
CA ALA A 426 23.51 4.02 4.01
C ALA A 426 23.97 5.24 4.82
N ALA A 427 24.15 5.09 6.15
CA ALA A 427 24.60 6.16 7.03
C ALA A 427 26.09 6.50 6.85
N LEU A 428 26.96 5.49 6.68
CA LEU A 428 28.41 5.67 6.59
C LEU A 428 28.89 6.01 5.17
N TYR A 429 28.33 5.33 4.17
CA TYR A 429 28.83 5.40 2.79
C TYR A 429 27.81 6.04 1.83
N GLY A 430 26.63 6.42 2.34
CA GLY A 430 25.57 6.98 1.49
C GLY A 430 24.96 5.96 0.54
N LYS A 431 25.18 4.66 0.73
CA LYS A 431 24.70 3.56 -0.12
C LYS A 431 23.26 3.19 0.25
N PHE A 432 22.30 3.72 -0.48
CA PHE A 432 20.88 3.40 -0.30
C PHE A 432 20.43 2.37 -1.33
N THR A 433 19.77 1.33 -0.83
CA THR A 433 19.15 0.24 -1.61
C THR A 433 17.84 -0.19 -0.95
N ILE A 434 17.06 -1.05 -1.60
CA ILE A 434 15.86 -1.62 -0.97
C ILE A 434 16.19 -2.37 0.33
N LYS A 435 17.40 -2.98 0.42
CA LYS A 435 17.89 -3.64 1.63
C LYS A 435 18.15 -2.66 2.78
N SER A 436 18.46 -1.40 2.49
CA SER A 436 18.53 -0.35 3.52
C SER A 436 17.14 0.06 4.04
N ASP A 437 16.10 -0.06 3.21
CA ASP A 437 14.71 0.09 3.66
C ASP A 437 14.24 -1.13 4.48
N VAL A 438 14.70 -2.35 4.15
CA VAL A 438 14.46 -3.54 4.98
C VAL A 438 14.99 -3.36 6.40
N TRP A 439 16.18 -2.78 6.56
CA TRP A 439 16.71 -2.41 7.87
C TRP A 439 15.76 -1.44 8.60
N SER A 440 15.33 -0.39 7.89
CA SER A 440 14.42 0.64 8.40
C SER A 440 13.07 0.02 8.84
N PHE A 441 12.56 -0.97 8.09
CA PHE A 441 11.39 -1.75 8.44
C PHE A 441 11.59 -2.54 9.74
N GLY A 442 12.75 -3.18 9.94
CA GLY A 442 13.09 -3.81 11.21
C GLY A 442 13.02 -2.83 12.40
N ILE A 443 13.48 -1.58 12.21
CA ILE A 443 13.35 -0.53 13.23
C ILE A 443 11.88 -0.13 13.42
N LEU A 444 11.10 0.00 12.35
CA LEU A 444 9.66 0.28 12.40
C LEU A 444 8.90 -0.80 13.21
N LEU A 445 9.25 -2.08 13.04
CA LEU A 445 8.68 -3.16 13.86
C LEU A 445 8.92 -2.93 15.36
N THR A 446 10.10 -2.41 15.74
CA THR A 446 10.35 -2.06 17.16
C THR A 446 9.45 -0.92 17.63
N GLU A 447 9.21 0.09 16.81
CA GLU A 447 8.31 1.19 17.15
C GLU A 447 6.88 0.66 17.36
N LEU A 448 6.43 -0.23 16.48
CA LEU A 448 5.12 -0.89 16.56
C LEU A 448 4.92 -1.65 17.87
N VAL A 449 5.83 -2.57 18.22
CA VAL A 449 5.71 -3.39 19.44
C VAL A 449 5.93 -2.58 20.72
N THR A 450 6.69 -1.49 20.65
CA THR A 450 6.97 -0.62 21.81
C THR A 450 6.05 0.58 21.94
N LYS A 451 5.01 0.69 21.09
CA LYS A 451 4.04 1.80 21.10
C LYS A 451 4.69 3.17 20.84
N GLY A 452 5.52 3.22 19.80
CA GLY A 452 6.18 4.43 19.31
C GLY A 452 7.36 4.89 20.15
N ARG A 453 7.94 4.05 21.02
CA ARG A 453 9.17 4.45 21.75
C ARG A 453 10.28 4.73 20.75
N VAL A 454 11.10 5.73 21.08
CA VAL A 454 12.25 6.10 20.25
C VAL A 454 13.24 4.93 20.22
N PRO A 455 13.71 4.49 19.03
CA PRO A 455 14.71 3.43 18.93
C PRO A 455 16.01 3.76 19.68
N TYR A 456 16.72 2.72 20.11
CA TYR A 456 17.97 2.84 20.86
C TYR A 456 17.83 3.79 22.06
N PRO A 457 17.01 3.44 23.07
CA PRO A 457 16.77 4.31 24.21
C PRO A 457 18.07 4.62 24.95
N GLY A 458 18.26 5.89 25.32
CA GLY A 458 19.47 6.34 26.02
C GLY A 458 20.69 6.61 25.13
N MET A 459 20.65 6.30 23.84
CA MET A 459 21.75 6.56 22.90
C MET A 459 21.46 7.76 21.99
N ASN A 460 22.46 8.62 21.78
CA ASN A 460 22.41 9.67 20.76
C ASN A 460 22.78 9.13 19.36
N ASN A 461 22.61 9.94 18.32
CA ASN A 461 22.80 9.48 16.93
C ASN A 461 24.23 8.98 16.64
N ARG A 462 25.27 9.59 17.23
CA ARG A 462 26.65 9.17 17.04
C ARG A 462 26.91 7.82 17.71
N GLU A 463 26.45 7.67 18.96
CA GLU A 463 26.58 6.42 19.72
C GLU A 463 25.86 5.27 19.02
N VAL A 464 24.67 5.49 18.48
CA VAL A 464 23.94 4.46 17.74
C VAL A 464 24.76 3.95 16.56
N LEU A 465 25.32 4.85 15.75
CA LEU A 465 26.11 4.48 14.59
C LEU A 465 27.35 3.65 14.98
N GLU A 466 28.10 4.11 15.98
CA GLU A 466 29.30 3.42 16.49
C GLU A 466 28.97 2.03 17.06
N GLN A 467 27.87 1.90 17.82
CA GLN A 467 27.48 0.63 18.43
C GLN A 467 26.95 -0.37 17.38
N VAL A 468 26.12 0.11 16.45
CA VAL A 468 25.57 -0.73 15.37
C VAL A 468 26.70 -1.28 14.48
N GLU A 469 27.72 -0.47 14.19
CA GLU A 469 28.91 -0.88 13.45
C GLU A 469 29.72 -1.96 14.20
N ARG A 470 29.80 -1.87 15.53
CA ARG A 470 30.40 -2.89 16.42
C ARG A 470 29.56 -4.16 16.55
N GLY A 471 28.39 -4.23 15.92
CA GLY A 471 27.52 -5.41 15.92
C GLY A 471 26.41 -5.37 16.97
N TYR A 472 26.25 -4.28 17.72
CA TYR A 472 25.12 -4.13 18.63
C TYR A 472 23.79 -4.18 17.88
N ARG A 473 22.80 -4.88 18.43
CA ARG A 473 21.40 -4.87 17.99
C ARG A 473 20.51 -4.72 19.22
N MET A 474 19.34 -4.09 19.04
CA MET A 474 18.42 -3.90 20.16
C MET A 474 17.94 -5.26 20.71
N PRO A 475 17.91 -5.43 22.04
CA PRO A 475 17.36 -6.64 22.66
C PRO A 475 15.86 -6.75 22.37
N SER A 476 15.31 -7.95 22.55
CA SER A 476 13.86 -8.17 22.39
C SER A 476 13.09 -7.24 23.33
N PRO A 477 12.13 -6.44 22.82
CA PRO A 477 11.25 -5.65 23.67
C PRO A 477 10.43 -6.52 24.62
N GLN A 478 9.99 -5.94 25.74
CA GLN A 478 9.08 -6.62 26.66
C GLN A 478 7.79 -7.01 25.93
N ASP A 479 7.28 -8.22 26.20
CA ASP A 479 6.06 -8.79 25.61
C ASP A 479 6.10 -8.95 24.07
N CYS A 480 7.28 -8.81 23.45
CA CYS A 480 7.50 -9.10 22.04
C CYS A 480 7.74 -10.61 21.84
N PRO A 481 6.97 -11.30 20.99
CA PRO A 481 7.23 -12.70 20.66
C PRO A 481 8.63 -12.90 20.06
N SER A 482 9.25 -14.03 20.38
CA SER A 482 10.59 -14.37 19.89
C SER A 482 10.65 -14.43 18.36
N SER A 483 9.65 -15.00 17.70
CA SER A 483 9.59 -15.09 16.23
C SER A 483 9.58 -13.70 15.56
N LEU A 484 8.85 -12.74 16.14
CA LEU A 484 8.83 -11.38 15.62
C LEU A 484 10.16 -10.64 15.88
N HIS A 485 10.81 -10.88 17.02
CA HIS A 485 12.15 -10.34 17.29
C HIS A 485 13.21 -10.95 16.37
N GLU A 486 13.13 -12.25 16.10
CA GLU A 486 14.00 -12.94 15.13
C GLU A 486 13.86 -12.33 13.73
N LEU A 487 12.63 -11.99 13.30
CA LEU A 487 12.40 -11.25 12.06
C LEU A 487 13.11 -9.89 12.05
N MET A 488 13.04 -9.12 13.15
CA MET A 488 13.77 -7.85 13.29
C MET A 488 15.28 -8.07 13.16
N VAL A 489 15.83 -9.10 13.79
CA VAL A 489 17.26 -9.44 13.72
C VAL A 489 17.68 -9.83 12.29
N GLN A 490 16.82 -10.52 11.53
CA GLN A 490 17.04 -10.79 10.10
C GLN A 490 17.10 -9.49 9.28
N CYS A 491 16.21 -8.53 9.55
CA CYS A 491 16.25 -7.21 8.91
C CYS A 491 17.53 -6.42 9.24
N TRP A 492 18.15 -6.68 10.40
CA TRP A 492 19.37 -5.99 10.83
C TRP A 492 20.67 -6.76 10.60
N LYS A 493 20.68 -7.73 9.67
CA LYS A 493 21.92 -8.36 9.24
C LYS A 493 22.93 -7.32 8.74
N LYS A 494 24.20 -7.52 9.10
CA LYS A 494 25.29 -6.60 8.76
C LYS A 494 25.47 -6.54 7.25
N ASP A 495 25.52 -7.70 6.61
CA ASP A 495 25.47 -7.80 5.17
C ASP A 495 24.04 -7.47 4.69
N ALA A 496 23.94 -6.58 3.71
CA ALA A 496 22.66 -6.14 3.17
C ALA A 496 21.97 -7.25 2.36
N GLU A 497 22.75 -8.11 1.69
CA GLU A 497 22.21 -9.18 0.85
C GLU A 497 21.64 -10.35 1.68
N GLU A 498 22.07 -10.50 2.94
CA GLU A 498 21.50 -11.48 3.87
C GLU A 498 20.14 -11.07 4.45
N ARG A 499 19.70 -9.82 4.22
CA ARG A 499 18.41 -9.34 4.70
C ARG A 499 17.29 -9.89 3.80
N PRO A 500 16.10 -10.19 4.34
CA PRO A 500 14.98 -10.72 3.55
C PRO A 500 14.50 -9.72 2.48
N THR A 501 13.67 -10.18 1.55
CA THR A 501 12.90 -9.31 0.64
C THR A 501 11.62 -8.83 1.32
N PHE A 502 11.01 -7.76 0.81
CA PHE A 502 9.72 -7.31 1.35
C PHE A 502 8.59 -8.28 1.02
N GLU A 503 8.68 -8.99 -0.11
CA GLU A 503 7.77 -10.10 -0.44
C GLU A 503 7.76 -11.19 0.65
N TYR A 504 8.95 -11.60 1.12
CA TYR A 504 9.05 -12.56 2.22
C TYR A 504 8.49 -11.98 3.53
N LEU A 505 8.82 -10.72 3.84
CA LEU A 505 8.33 -10.06 5.06
C LEU A 505 6.80 -9.94 5.07
N GLN A 506 6.21 -9.60 3.93
CA GLN A 506 4.75 -9.55 3.75
C GLN A 506 4.14 -10.92 4.03
N ALA A 507 4.58 -11.96 3.32
CA ALA A 507 4.03 -13.31 3.47
C ALA A 507 4.17 -13.83 4.91
N PHE A 508 5.33 -13.62 5.54
CA PHE A 508 5.55 -14.02 6.93
C PHE A 508 4.59 -13.33 7.91
N LEU A 509 4.30 -12.05 7.71
CA LEU A 509 3.45 -11.28 8.61
C LEU A 509 1.95 -11.55 8.38
N GLU A 510 1.54 -11.74 7.13
CA GLU A 510 0.17 -12.15 6.77
C GLU A 510 -0.16 -13.54 7.36
N ASP A 511 0.79 -14.47 7.32
CA ASP A 511 0.62 -15.83 7.85
C ASP A 511 1.02 -16.00 9.33
N TYR A 512 1.34 -14.92 10.03
CA TYR A 512 1.98 -14.99 11.35
C TYR A 512 1.18 -15.78 12.40
N PHE A 513 -0.15 -15.71 12.34
CA PHE A 513 -1.05 -16.46 13.24
C PHE A 513 -1.66 -17.72 12.61
N THR A 514 -1.63 -17.86 11.28
CA THR A 514 -2.19 -19.00 10.56
C THR A 514 -1.19 -20.14 10.44
N ALA A 515 0.12 -19.86 10.30
CA ALA A 515 1.17 -20.87 10.18
C ALA A 515 1.34 -21.77 11.41
N THR A 516 0.75 -21.41 12.56
CA THR A 516 0.72 -22.23 13.78
C THR A 516 -0.51 -23.14 13.88
N GLU A 517 -1.44 -23.10 12.91
CA GLU A 517 -2.71 -23.82 12.94
C GLU A 517 -3.01 -24.53 11.59
N PRO A 518 -3.94 -25.51 11.55
CA PRO A 518 -4.43 -26.06 10.29
C PRO A 518 -5.17 -24.97 9.50
N GLN A 519 -4.69 -24.62 8.31
CA GLN A 519 -5.26 -23.55 7.46
C GLN A 519 -6.73 -23.76 7.06
N TYR A 520 -7.23 -25.01 7.12
CA TYR A 520 -8.63 -25.33 6.86
C TYR A 520 -9.14 -26.38 7.85
N GLN A 521 -10.38 -26.22 8.30
CA GLN A 521 -11.05 -27.27 9.07
C GLN A 521 -11.35 -28.48 8.17
N PRO A 522 -10.95 -29.71 8.55
CA PRO A 522 -11.26 -30.91 7.80
C PRO A 522 -12.78 -31.17 7.82
N GLY A 523 -13.38 -31.32 6.64
CA GLY A 523 -14.80 -31.63 6.50
C GLY A 523 -15.20 -33.03 6.98
N ASP A 524 -14.23 -33.89 7.30
CA ASP A 524 -14.45 -35.29 7.68
C ASP A 524 -14.93 -35.47 9.13
N ASN A 525 -14.79 -34.44 9.98
CA ASN A 525 -15.26 -34.43 11.37
C ASN A 525 -16.54 -33.60 11.60
N LEU A 526 -17.20 -33.16 10.52
CA LEU A 526 -18.43 -32.37 10.52
C LEU A 526 -19.63 -33.24 10.13
#